data_AF-A0A954Y744-F1
#
_entry.id   AF-A0A954Y744-F1
#
_cell.length_a   1.000
_cell.length_b   1.000
_cell.length_c   1.000
_cell.angle_alpha   90.00
_cell.angle_beta   90.00
_cell.angle_gamma   90.00
#
_symmetry.space_group_name_H-M   'P 1'
#
loop_
_entity.id
_entity.type
_entity.pdbx_description
1 polymer ?
#
loop_
_entity_poly.entity_id
_entity_poly.type
_entity_poly.pdbx_seq_one_letter_code
_entity_poly.pdbx_strand_id
1 'polypeptide(L)'
;MSALRTCAVLALAMIASRPLVAQVEYTVWDLGTFDGESFGYALNNSGETTGKSKTEASQFHAFFRQASLLSSPTDLGTFGGSESFGYGLNDAHQVAGWSRDAEQNFRAFRWNDSNGNSSPDS
;
A
#
# COMPACT_ATOMS: atom_id res chain seq x y z
N MET A 1 -18.03 63.19 34.51
CA MET A 1 -16.97 62.16 34.66
C MET A 1 -17.55 60.84 34.16
N SER A 2 -16.82 60.19 33.23
CA SER A 2 -16.98 58.82 32.67
C SER A 2 -18.30 58.46 31.97
N ALA A 3 -18.35 57.81 30.82
CA ALA A 3 -17.36 57.47 29.80
C ALA A 3 -18.14 57.08 28.53
N LEU A 4 -17.81 57.70 27.40
CA LEU A 4 -18.27 57.32 26.07
C LEU A 4 -17.56 56.01 25.69
N ARG A 5 -18.27 54.88 25.67
CA ARG A 5 -17.74 53.59 25.19
C ARG A 5 -18.11 53.38 23.73
N THR A 6 -17.19 53.78 22.87
CA THR A 6 -17.14 53.42 21.45
C THR A 6 -16.91 51.90 21.35
N CYS A 7 -17.81 51.17 20.70
CA CYS A 7 -17.55 49.82 20.20
C CYS A 7 -18.24 49.67 18.86
N ALA A 8 -17.51 50.02 17.79
CA ALA A 8 -17.89 49.66 16.44
C ALA A 8 -17.80 48.13 16.33
N VAL A 9 -18.94 47.43 16.43
CA VAL A 9 -19.04 46.02 16.06
C VAL A 9 -19.81 45.94 14.75
N LEU A 10 -19.12 46.22 13.65
CA LEU A 10 -19.47 45.74 12.32
C LEU A 10 -18.17 45.37 11.61
N ALA A 11 -17.48 44.36 12.14
CA ALA A 11 -16.55 43.60 11.33
C ALA A 11 -17.42 42.80 10.35
N LEU A 12 -17.64 43.37 9.16
CA LEU A 12 -18.28 42.69 8.04
C LEU A 12 -17.43 41.44 7.76
N ALA A 13 -17.94 40.27 8.15
CA ALA A 13 -17.31 39.00 7.83
C ALA A 13 -17.31 38.87 6.31
N MET A 14 -16.18 39.17 5.68
CA MET A 14 -15.92 38.74 4.31
C MET A 14 -15.80 37.22 4.33
N ILE A 15 -16.93 36.53 4.31
CA ILE A 15 -16.99 35.15 3.87
C ILE A 15 -16.59 35.22 2.40
N ALA A 16 -15.31 35.00 2.12
CA ALA A 16 -14.89 34.68 0.78
C ALA A 16 -15.66 33.42 0.38
N SER A 17 -16.71 33.58 -0.42
CA SER A 17 -17.43 32.45 -1.01
C SER A 17 -16.45 31.74 -1.92
N ARG A 18 -15.90 30.64 -1.42
CA ARG A 18 -15.13 29.72 -2.24
C ARG A 18 -16.06 29.27 -3.37
N PRO A 19 -15.67 29.40 -4.65
CA PRO A 19 -16.48 28.84 -5.72
C PRO A 19 -16.62 27.34 -5.44
N LEU A 20 -17.87 26.85 -5.42
CA LEU A 20 -18.17 25.42 -5.30
C LEU A 20 -17.85 24.76 -6.65
N VAL A 21 -16.57 24.72 -7.00
CA VAL A 21 -16.07 23.71 -7.93
C VAL A 21 -15.94 22.46 -7.09
N ALA A 22 -16.62 21.38 -7.46
CA ALA A 22 -16.40 20.09 -6.83
C ALA A 22 -14.90 19.75 -6.97
N GLN A 23 -14.13 19.95 -5.90
CA GLN A 23 -12.75 19.53 -5.86
C GLN A 23 -12.81 18.01 -5.77
N VAL A 24 -12.26 17.33 -6.78
CA VAL A 24 -12.03 15.89 -6.68
C VAL A 24 -10.99 15.71 -5.57
N GLU A 25 -11.44 15.30 -4.40
CA GLU A 25 -10.54 14.83 -3.35
C GLU A 25 -10.10 13.42 -3.71
N TYR A 26 -8.80 13.26 -3.94
CA TYR A 26 -8.18 11.95 -4.04
C TYR A 26 -7.18 11.80 -2.90
N THR A 27 -7.00 10.57 -2.46
CA THR A 27 -5.97 10.20 -1.50
C THR A 27 -4.96 9.32 -2.21
N VAL A 28 -3.68 9.57 -1.97
CA VAL A 28 -2.58 8.71 -2.41
C VAL A 28 -2.11 7.97 -1.17
N TRP A 29 -2.13 6.64 -1.24
CA TRP A 29 -1.73 5.78 -0.14
C TRP A 29 -0.37 5.16 -0.44
N ASP A 30 0.56 5.32 0.51
CA ASP A 30 1.82 4.59 0.48
C ASP A 30 1.57 3.12 0.88
N LEU A 31 1.92 2.20 -0.02
CA LEU A 31 1.75 0.76 0.20
C LEU A 31 2.81 0.20 1.16
N GLY A 32 3.92 0.92 1.35
CA GLY A 32 5.07 0.52 2.15
C GLY A 32 6.16 -0.19 1.34
N THR A 33 7.23 -0.53 2.04
CA THR A 33 8.42 -1.21 1.51
C THR A 33 9.09 -1.99 2.64
N PHE A 34 9.93 -2.98 2.29
CA PHE A 34 10.84 -3.64 3.21
C PHE A 34 12.12 -2.80 3.40
N ASP A 35 12.75 -2.34 2.31
CA ASP A 35 13.96 -1.51 2.34
C ASP A 35 14.01 -0.43 1.22
N GLY A 36 13.10 0.54 1.29
CA GLY A 36 13.17 1.80 0.53
C GLY A 36 12.68 1.79 -0.93
N GLU A 37 12.43 0.63 -1.53
CA GLU A 37 11.92 0.53 -2.91
C GLU A 37 10.82 -0.54 -3.02
N SER A 38 9.70 -0.21 -3.66
CA SER A 38 8.61 -1.15 -3.94
C SER A 38 7.85 -0.79 -5.22
N PHE A 39 7.19 -1.79 -5.80
CA PHE A 39 6.36 -1.65 -6.99
C PHE A 39 5.06 -2.41 -6.76
N GLY A 40 3.91 -1.75 -6.88
CA GLY A 40 2.59 -2.40 -6.87
C GLY A 40 2.17 -2.85 -8.27
N TYR A 41 1.68 -4.08 -8.39
CA TYR A 41 1.31 -4.68 -9.68
C TYR A 41 -0.14 -5.11 -9.77
N ALA A 42 -0.78 -5.50 -8.66
CA ALA A 42 -2.20 -5.85 -8.66
C ALA A 42 -2.90 -5.40 -7.37
N LEU A 43 -4.20 -5.17 -7.51
CA LEU A 43 -5.14 -4.71 -6.49
C LEU A 43 -6.44 -5.52 -6.62
N ASN A 44 -7.11 -5.83 -5.52
CA ASN A 44 -8.44 -6.44 -5.54
C ASN A 44 -9.54 -5.50 -5.00
N ASN A 45 -10.81 -5.93 -5.05
CA ASN A 45 -11.94 -5.09 -4.65
C ASN A 45 -11.96 -4.76 -3.15
N SER A 46 -11.25 -5.55 -2.34
CA SER A 46 -11.08 -5.30 -0.91
C SER A 46 -10.03 -4.22 -0.60
N GLY A 47 -9.29 -3.73 -1.62
CA GLY A 47 -8.25 -2.72 -1.45
C GLY A 47 -6.86 -3.30 -1.13
N GLU A 48 -6.70 -4.62 -1.22
CA GLU A 48 -5.43 -5.29 -0.97
C GLU A 48 -4.55 -5.23 -2.20
N THR A 49 -3.23 -5.21 -2.00
CA THR A 49 -2.27 -5.10 -3.10
C THR A 49 -1.17 -6.14 -3.04
N THR A 50 -0.61 -6.44 -4.20
CA THR A 50 0.61 -7.24 -4.34
C THR A 50 1.56 -6.57 -5.32
N GLY A 51 2.80 -7.03 -5.32
CA GLY A 51 3.83 -6.54 -6.19
C GLY A 51 5.18 -7.12 -5.79
N LYS A 52 6.21 -6.28 -5.78
CA LYS A 52 7.52 -6.62 -5.23
C LYS A 52 8.07 -5.48 -4.37
N SER A 53 8.90 -5.81 -3.40
CA SER A 53 9.63 -4.84 -2.59
C SER A 53 11.08 -5.27 -2.44
N LYS A 54 11.98 -4.30 -2.46
CA LYS A 54 13.40 -4.51 -2.23
C LYS A 54 13.61 -4.84 -0.75
N THR A 55 14.39 -5.88 -0.47
CA THR A 55 14.82 -6.32 0.86
C THR A 55 16.16 -5.68 1.24
N GLU A 56 16.54 -5.80 2.51
CA GLU A 56 17.86 -5.34 3.00
C GLU A 56 19.04 -6.01 2.25
N ALA A 57 18.84 -7.22 1.74
CA ALA A 57 19.81 -7.94 0.91
C ALA A 57 19.90 -7.40 -0.53
N SER A 58 19.25 -6.28 -0.84
CA SER A 58 19.13 -5.70 -2.19
C SER A 58 18.50 -6.64 -3.23
N GLN A 59 17.64 -7.54 -2.77
CA GLN A 59 16.86 -8.47 -3.59
C GLN A 59 15.40 -8.02 -3.66
N PHE A 60 14.64 -8.46 -4.67
CA PHE A 60 13.20 -8.19 -4.74
C PHE A 60 12.40 -9.40 -4.32
N HIS A 61 11.56 -9.24 -3.31
CA HIS A 61 10.58 -10.26 -2.93
C HIS A 61 9.16 -9.79 -3.23
N ALA A 62 8.31 -10.73 -3.61
CA ALA A 62 6.89 -10.51 -3.73
C ALA A 62 6.32 -10.13 -2.36
N PHE A 63 5.34 -9.23 -2.34
CA PHE A 63 4.64 -8.88 -1.10
C PHE A 63 3.14 -9.08 -1.24
N PHE A 64 2.48 -9.30 -0.10
CA PHE A 64 1.05 -9.10 0.04
C PHE A 64 0.80 -7.95 1.02
N ARG A 65 -0.15 -7.09 0.71
CA ARG A 65 -0.46 -5.92 1.52
C ARG A 65 -1.96 -5.83 1.72
N GLN A 66 -2.39 -6.01 2.97
CA GLN A 66 -3.77 -5.79 3.38
C GLN A 66 -4.20 -4.34 3.12
N ALA A 67 -5.49 -4.15 2.85
CA ALA A 67 -6.10 -2.84 2.64
C ALA A 67 -5.94 -1.91 3.85
N SER A 68 -5.97 -2.47 5.06
CA SER A 68 -5.66 -1.74 6.29
C SER A 68 -4.16 -1.45 6.32
N LEU A 69 -3.79 -0.18 6.15
CA LEU A 69 -2.38 0.20 6.08
C LEU A 69 -1.67 0.26 7.44
N LEU A 70 -2.22 -0.38 8.47
CA LEU A 70 -1.73 -0.33 9.85
C LEU A 70 -0.52 -1.23 10.14
N SER A 71 -0.31 -2.27 9.34
CA SER A 71 0.85 -3.18 9.41
C SER A 71 1.80 -2.96 8.24
N SER A 72 3.02 -3.49 8.28
CA SER A 72 3.89 -3.54 7.09
C SER A 72 3.39 -4.56 6.06
N PRO A 73 3.78 -4.47 4.77
CA PRO A 73 3.52 -5.54 3.82
C PRO A 73 4.09 -6.87 4.31
N THR A 74 3.41 -7.97 4.00
CA THR A 74 3.87 -9.33 4.25
C THR A 74 4.85 -9.73 3.15
N ASP A 75 6.07 -10.10 3.54
CA ASP A 75 7.04 -10.72 2.63
C ASP A 75 6.55 -12.12 2.25
N LEU A 76 6.46 -12.38 0.95
CA LEU A 76 6.08 -13.68 0.40
C LEU A 76 7.30 -14.50 -0.02
N GLY A 77 8.52 -14.09 0.31
CA GLY A 77 9.73 -14.91 0.22
C GLY A 77 10.09 -15.44 -1.17
N THR A 78 11.00 -16.42 -1.21
CA THR A 78 11.41 -17.14 -2.43
C THR A 78 11.54 -18.63 -2.16
N PHE A 79 11.67 -19.48 -3.20
CA PHE A 79 11.96 -20.91 -3.03
C PHE A 79 13.46 -21.17 -2.71
N GLY A 80 14.11 -20.25 -1.97
CA GLY A 80 15.55 -20.25 -1.70
C GLY A 80 16.40 -19.54 -2.76
N GLY A 81 15.78 -18.97 -3.79
CA GLY A 81 16.46 -18.18 -4.83
C GLY A 81 16.55 -16.69 -4.51
N SER A 82 17.01 -15.91 -5.50
CA SER A 82 17.35 -14.50 -5.31
C SER A 82 16.19 -13.50 -5.43
N GLU A 83 15.04 -13.89 -5.97
CA GLU A 83 13.92 -12.97 -6.15
C GLU A 83 12.56 -13.66 -6.35
N SER A 84 11.48 -12.90 -6.12
CA SER A 84 10.10 -13.27 -6.43
C SER A 84 9.23 -12.04 -6.74
N PHE A 85 8.17 -12.26 -7.52
CA PHE A 85 7.31 -11.21 -8.05
C PHE A 85 5.84 -11.68 -8.04
N GLY A 86 4.96 -10.92 -7.38
CA GLY A 86 3.50 -11.13 -7.41
C GLY A 86 2.84 -10.28 -8.48
N TYR A 87 2.14 -10.90 -9.43
CA TYR A 87 1.50 -10.21 -10.56
C TYR A 87 -0.02 -10.31 -10.57
N GLY A 88 -0.58 -11.34 -9.95
CA GLY A 88 -2.01 -11.55 -9.85
C GLY A 88 -2.44 -11.46 -8.40
N LEU A 89 -3.56 -10.77 -8.15
CA LEU A 89 -4.26 -10.78 -6.88
C LEU A 89 -5.76 -10.93 -7.16
N ASN A 90 -6.45 -11.77 -6.40
CA ASN A 90 -7.90 -11.96 -6.51
C ASN A 90 -8.62 -11.62 -5.19
N ASP A 91 -9.95 -11.54 -5.24
CA ASP A 91 -10.82 -11.26 -4.08
C ASP A 91 -10.83 -12.40 -3.04
N ALA A 92 -10.11 -13.50 -3.29
CA ALA A 92 -9.92 -14.59 -2.33
C ALA A 92 -8.56 -14.50 -1.60
N HIS A 93 -7.96 -13.30 -1.57
CA HIS A 93 -6.70 -13.00 -0.88
C HIS A 93 -5.52 -13.84 -1.36
N GLN A 94 -5.46 -14.11 -2.67
CA GLN A 94 -4.43 -14.98 -3.25
C GLN A 94 -3.54 -14.23 -4.21
N VAL A 95 -2.23 -14.42 -4.04
CA VAL A 95 -1.23 -13.85 -4.94
C VAL A 95 -0.71 -14.93 -5.87
N ALA A 96 -0.69 -14.65 -7.17
CA ALA A 96 -0.05 -15.50 -8.18
C ALA A 96 1.17 -14.78 -8.77
N GLY A 97 2.24 -15.53 -9.01
CA GLY A 97 3.51 -14.95 -9.43
C GLY A 97 4.56 -15.98 -9.80
N TRP A 98 5.81 -15.55 -9.83
CA TRP A 98 6.97 -16.44 -9.97
C TRP A 98 8.03 -16.13 -8.92
N SER A 99 8.82 -17.14 -8.57
CA SER A 99 9.96 -17.06 -7.68
C SER A 99 11.11 -17.91 -8.19
N ARG A 100 12.34 -17.56 -7.82
CA ARG A 100 13.50 -18.43 -8.05
C ARG A 100 13.65 -19.47 -6.94
N ASP A 101 14.01 -20.68 -7.32
CA ASP A 101 14.53 -21.69 -6.39
C ASP A 101 16.03 -21.53 -6.14
N ALA A 102 16.58 -22.36 -5.24
CA ALA A 102 18.00 -22.34 -4.88
C ALA A 102 18.93 -22.47 -6.11
N GLU A 103 18.53 -23.26 -7.11
CA GLU A 103 19.22 -23.43 -8.39
C GLU A 103 18.96 -22.30 -9.40
N GLN A 104 18.27 -21.22 -8.99
CA GLN A 104 17.90 -20.05 -9.78
C GLN A 104 16.89 -20.30 -10.91
N ASN A 105 16.20 -21.44 -10.91
CA ASN A 105 15.15 -21.72 -11.89
C ASN A 105 13.88 -20.95 -11.54
N PHE A 106 13.14 -20.54 -12.57
CA PHE A 106 11.86 -19.87 -12.39
C PHE A 106 10.76 -20.89 -12.04
N ARG A 107 10.04 -20.61 -10.96
CA ARG A 107 8.94 -21.42 -10.45
C ARG A 107 7.71 -20.56 -10.30
N ALA A 108 6.60 -20.94 -10.93
CA ALA A 108 5.32 -20.30 -10.68
C ALA A 108 4.88 -20.62 -9.24
N PHE A 109 4.26 -19.63 -8.57
CA PHE A 109 3.69 -19.83 -7.24
C PHE A 109 2.28 -19.27 -7.15
N ARG A 110 1.54 -19.77 -6.15
CA ARG A 110 0.33 -19.16 -5.64
C ARG A 110 0.36 -19.15 -4.12
N TRP A 111 0.16 -17.99 -3.52
CA TRP A 111 0.12 -17.77 -2.07
C TRP A 111 -1.32 -17.54 -1.58
N ASN A 112 -1.61 -17.82 -0.31
CA ASN A 112 -2.94 -17.61 0.33
C ASN A 112 -2.78 -17.01 1.75
N ASP A 113 -3.68 -16.10 2.13
CA ASP A 113 -3.64 -15.37 3.41
C ASP A 113 -4.33 -16.07 4.61
N SER A 114 -5.20 -17.07 4.41
CA SER A 114 -6.24 -17.40 5.41
C SER A 114 -6.07 -18.72 6.18
N ASN A 115 -5.01 -18.86 6.98
CA ASN A 115 -4.83 -19.93 8.02
C ASN A 115 -4.09 -21.23 7.62
N GLY A 116 -2.94 -21.12 6.97
CA GLY A 116 -2.02 -22.27 6.82
C GLY A 116 -0.94 -22.01 5.78
N ASN A 117 -0.11 -21.00 6.04
CA ASN A 117 0.81 -20.39 5.09
C ASN A 117 1.62 -21.40 4.27
N SER A 118 1.85 -21.06 3.01
CA SER A 118 3.12 -21.41 2.41
C SER A 118 3.58 -20.25 1.54
N SER A 119 4.33 -19.36 2.18
CA SER A 119 5.40 -18.66 1.47
C SER A 119 6.23 -19.73 0.74
N PRO A 120 6.80 -19.47 -0.44
CA PRO A 120 7.76 -20.33 -1.10
C PRO A 120 8.90 -20.84 -0.17
N ASP A 121 9.11 -20.22 0.99
CA ASP A 121 10.09 -20.63 2.01
C ASP A 121 9.61 -21.69 3.02
N SER A 122 8.32 -22.09 3.01
CA SER A 122 7.75 -23.05 3.98
C SER A 122 7.88 -24.51 3.58
#